data_AF-A0A432R4P9-F1
#
_entry.id   AF-A0A432R4P9-F1
#
_cell.length_a   1.000
_cell.length_b   1.000
_cell.length_c   1.000
_cell.angle_alpha   90.00
_cell.angle_beta   90.00
_cell.angle_gamma   90.00
#
_symmetry.space_group_name_H-M   'P 1'
#
loop_
_entity.id
_entity.type
_entity.pdbx_description
1 polymer ?
#
loop_
_entity_poly.entity_id
_entity_poly.type
_entity_poly.pdbx_seq_one_letter_code
_entity_poly.pdbx_strand_id
1 'polypeptide(L)'
;MIISKNAEDARGKLIGKILEEGKTYPSRFGYNRRCNPAFVIVEKPDYVHSFEYDFSGWTICDESYISRVEHLFDVAAEKLNRSPFTRRVSIPIWPRCWGSPPRKAGL
;
A
#
# COMPACT_ATOMS: atom_id res chain seq x y z
N MET A 1 1.14 6.84 -15.58
CA MET A 1 2.19 6.08 -14.85
C MET A 1 3.32 7.03 -14.55
N ILE A 2 3.83 7.03 -13.32
CA ILE A 2 4.90 7.94 -12.87
C ILE A 2 6.10 7.08 -12.51
N ILE A 3 7.24 7.31 -13.17
CA ILE A 3 8.51 6.65 -12.84
C ILE A 3 9.45 7.73 -12.31
N SER A 4 10.02 7.48 -11.13
CA SER A 4 10.89 8.41 -10.43
C SER A 4 12.04 7.67 -9.77
N LYS A 5 13.20 8.33 -9.73
CA LYS A 5 14.38 7.78 -9.06
C LYS A 5 14.22 7.81 -7.54
N ASN A 6 13.67 8.92 -7.04
CA ASN A 6 13.54 9.22 -5.60
C ASN A 6 12.07 9.46 -5.23
N ALA A 7 11.73 9.25 -3.97
CA ALA A 7 10.35 9.42 -3.47
C ALA A 7 9.85 10.88 -3.51
N GLU A 8 10.72 11.85 -3.21
CA GLU A 8 10.35 13.27 -3.26
C GLU A 8 9.94 13.72 -4.67
N ASP A 9 10.69 13.31 -5.69
CA ASP A 9 10.34 13.57 -7.09
C ASP A 9 9.02 12.88 -7.48
N ALA A 10 8.83 11.63 -7.04
CA ALA A 10 7.58 10.89 -7.28
C ALA A 10 6.37 11.61 -6.66
N ARG A 11 6.54 12.11 -5.43
CA ARG A 11 5.53 12.89 -4.71
C ARG A 11 5.20 14.20 -5.44
N GLY A 12 6.21 14.94 -5.88
CA GLY A 12 6.03 16.17 -6.65
C GLY A 12 5.22 15.94 -7.92
N LYS A 13 5.56 14.91 -8.70
CA LYS A 13 4.82 14.52 -9.91
C LYS A 13 3.39 14.08 -9.62
N LEU A 14 3.15 13.37 -8.50
CA LEU A 14 1.82 12.96 -8.10
C LEU A 14 0.93 14.15 -7.70
N ILE A 15 1.48 15.12 -6.97
CA ILE A 15 0.79 16.36 -6.62
C ILE A 15 0.50 17.17 -7.89
N GLY A 16 1.49 17.33 -8.78
CA GLY A 16 1.30 18.01 -10.07
C GLY A 16 0.13 17.44 -10.85
N LYS A 17 0.06 16.11 -10.97
CA LYS A 17 -1.07 15.42 -11.61
C LYS A 17 -2.42 15.74 -10.94
N ILE A 18 -2.47 15.77 -9.61
CA ILE A 18 -3.71 16.12 -8.87
C ILE A 18 -4.11 17.58 -9.12
N LEU A 19 -3.14 18.49 -9.26
CA LEU A 19 -3.41 19.90 -9.52
C LEU A 19 -3.89 20.15 -10.95
N GLU A 20 -3.31 19.46 -11.93
CA GLU A 20 -3.62 19.59 -13.35
C GLU A 20 -4.92 18.87 -13.76
N GLU A 21 -5.09 17.62 -13.34
CA GLU A 21 -6.23 16.78 -13.75
C GLU A 21 -7.34 16.69 -12.68
N GLY A 22 -7.11 17.24 -11.50
CA GLY A 22 -8.01 17.10 -10.36
C GLY A 22 -9.35 17.76 -10.58
N LYS A 23 -10.42 16.97 -10.53
CA LYS A 23 -11.80 17.47 -10.50
C LYS A 23 -12.31 17.56 -9.08
N THR A 24 -13.11 18.58 -8.81
CA THR A 24 -13.70 18.79 -7.48
C THR A 24 -14.96 17.96 -7.33
N TYR A 25 -15.04 17.21 -6.23
CA TYR A 25 -16.19 16.39 -5.87
C TYR A 25 -16.70 16.76 -4.48
N PRO A 26 -18.01 16.87 -4.28
CA PRO A 26 -18.58 17.04 -2.95
C PRO A 26 -18.38 15.76 -2.11
N SER A 27 -18.18 15.94 -0.81
CA SER A 27 -18.02 14.90 0.20
C SER A 27 -18.69 15.34 1.49
N ARG A 28 -18.92 14.38 2.40
CA ARG A 28 -19.46 14.65 3.75
C ARG A 28 -18.62 15.64 4.57
N PHE A 29 -17.36 15.88 4.19
CA PHE A 29 -16.43 16.79 4.87
C PHE A 29 -16.11 18.05 4.05
N GLY A 30 -16.88 18.36 3.01
CA GLY A 30 -16.62 19.48 2.10
C GLY A 30 -16.16 19.02 0.71
N TYR A 31 -15.33 19.81 0.04
CA TYR A 31 -14.90 19.54 -1.33
C TYR A 31 -13.56 18.82 -1.37
N ASN A 32 -13.50 17.72 -2.12
CA ASN A 32 -12.25 16.98 -2.37
C ASN A 32 -11.85 17.07 -3.84
N ARG A 33 -10.55 17.24 -4.12
CA ARG A 33 -10.02 17.04 -5.47
C ARG A 33 -9.67 15.57 -5.68
N ARG A 34 -10.14 15.00 -6.79
CA ARG A 34 -9.81 13.62 -7.19
C ARG A 34 -9.38 13.62 -8.65
N CYS A 35 -8.41 12.75 -8.95
CA CYS A 35 -7.99 12.46 -10.32
C CYS A 35 -7.99 10.94 -10.54
N ASN A 36 -7.85 10.52 -11.80
CA ASN A 36 -7.67 9.10 -12.09
C ASN A 36 -6.43 8.54 -11.36
N PRO A 37 -6.50 7.29 -10.86
CA PRO A 37 -5.42 6.69 -10.11
C PRO A 37 -4.14 6.62 -10.96
N ALA A 38 -2.99 6.83 -10.30
CA ALA A 38 -1.68 6.75 -10.93
C ALA A 38 -0.91 5.56 -10.37
N PHE A 39 -0.35 4.75 -11.25
CA PHE A 39 0.66 3.77 -10.88
C PHE A 39 2.02 4.46 -10.79
N VAL A 40 2.66 4.38 -9.62
CA VAL A 40 3.94 5.06 -9.31
C VAL A 40 5.02 4.01 -9.04
N ILE A 41 6.18 4.17 -9.67
CA ILE A 41 7.35 3.33 -9.47
C ILE A 41 8.48 4.23 -8.96
N VAL A 42 9.05 3.87 -7.81
CA VAL A 42 10.21 4.53 -7.23
C VAL A 42 11.38 3.55 -7.29
N GLU A 43 12.45 3.91 -7.99
CA GLU A 43 13.61 3.02 -8.17
C GLU A 43 14.40 2.81 -6.87
N LYS A 44 14.58 3.88 -6.10
CA LYS A 44 15.26 3.85 -4.80
C LYS A 44 14.32 4.31 -3.70
N PRO A 45 13.65 3.38 -3.02
CA PRO A 45 12.72 3.71 -1.95
C PRO A 45 13.49 3.94 -0.63
N ASP A 46 14.43 4.88 -0.61
CA ASP A 46 15.31 5.12 0.55
C ASP A 46 14.52 5.51 1.82
N TYR A 47 13.31 6.06 1.64
CA TYR A 47 12.34 6.35 2.72
C TYR A 47 11.88 5.10 3.49
N VAL A 48 12.04 3.91 2.91
CA VAL A 48 11.73 2.63 3.56
C VAL A 48 12.81 2.30 4.59
N HIS A 49 14.06 2.75 4.46
CA HIS A 49 15.09 2.45 5.45
C HIS A 49 15.06 3.39 6.67
N SER A 50 14.46 4.58 6.53
CA SER A 50 14.22 5.53 7.62
C SER A 50 12.92 5.22 8.41
N PHE A 51 12.63 3.94 8.66
CA PHE A 51 11.41 3.40 9.30
C PHE A 51 11.21 3.82 10.77
N GLU A 52 11.53 5.06 11.15
CA GLU A 52 10.98 5.72 12.35
C GLU A 52 9.61 6.38 12.05
N TYR A 53 8.85 5.84 11.10
CA TYR A 53 7.47 6.26 10.92
C TYR A 53 6.58 5.49 11.88
N ASP A 54 5.95 6.24 12.78
CA ASP A 54 4.94 5.75 13.70
C ASP A 54 3.75 5.15 12.93
N PHE A 55 3.75 3.82 12.75
CA PHE A 55 2.64 3.07 12.16
C PHE A 55 1.43 2.92 13.10
N SER A 56 1.51 3.46 14.32
CA SER A 56 0.37 3.50 15.25
C SER A 56 -0.69 4.53 14.85
N GLY A 57 -0.33 5.54 14.05
CA GLY A 57 -1.21 6.64 13.70
C GLY A 57 -2.41 6.29 12.80
N TRP A 58 -2.41 5.09 12.17
CA TRP A 58 -3.52 4.63 11.32
C TRP A 58 -4.08 3.30 11.84
N THR A 59 -5.03 3.41 12.76
CA THR A 59 -5.87 2.29 13.23
C THR A 59 -7.14 2.20 12.39
N ILE A 60 -7.37 1.07 11.72
CA ILE A 60 -8.65 0.77 11.05
C ILE A 60 -9.25 -0.44 11.76
N CYS A 61 -10.43 -0.26 12.36
CA CYS A 61 -11.07 -1.31 13.19
C CYS A 61 -10.20 -1.72 14.39
N ASP A 62 -9.67 -0.73 15.13
CA ASP A 62 -8.85 -0.91 16.35
C ASP A 62 -7.55 -1.73 16.17
N GLU A 63 -7.17 -2.01 14.91
CA GLU A 63 -5.93 -2.70 14.57
C GLU A 63 -5.02 -1.75 13.79
N SER A 64 -3.74 -1.77 14.17
CA SER A 64 -2.68 -1.11 13.39
C SER A 64 -2.41 -1.89 12.10
N TYR A 65 -1.81 -1.23 11.12
CA TYR A 65 -1.38 -1.90 9.90
C TYR A 65 -0.32 -2.97 10.17
N ILE A 66 0.65 -2.68 11.06
CA ILE A 66 1.76 -3.58 11.37
C ILE A 66 1.26 -4.88 12.02
N SER A 67 0.35 -4.78 13.00
CA SER A 67 -0.20 -5.95 13.68
C SER A 67 -0.90 -6.93 12.72
N ARG A 68 -1.41 -6.45 11.58
CA ARG A 68 -2.03 -7.30 10.56
C ARG A 68 -1.03 -8.06 9.69
N VAL A 69 0.14 -7.49 9.45
CA VAL A 69 1.10 -8.04 8.47
C VAL A 69 2.28 -8.75 9.14
N GLU A 70 2.55 -8.46 10.40
CA GLU A 70 3.72 -8.96 11.14
C GLU A 70 3.83 -10.49 11.08
N HIS A 71 2.76 -11.21 11.43
CA HIS A 71 2.73 -12.68 11.38
C HIS A 71 2.87 -13.29 9.97
N LEU A 72 2.69 -12.48 8.91
CA LEU A 72 2.83 -12.92 7.52
C LEU A 72 4.26 -12.76 7.00
N PHE A 73 5.10 -11.97 7.66
CA PHE A 73 6.49 -11.76 7.24
C PHE A 73 7.30 -13.05 7.28
N ASP A 74 7.18 -13.84 8.35
CA ASP A 74 7.88 -15.12 8.47
C ASP A 74 7.46 -16.10 7.38
N VAL A 75 6.16 -16.18 7.09
CA VAL A 75 5.60 -17.03 6.04
C VAL A 75 6.07 -16.59 4.65
N ALA A 76 6.15 -15.29 4.41
CA ALA A 76 6.65 -14.73 3.16
C ALA A 76 8.15 -15.01 2.99
N ALA A 77 8.95 -14.81 4.04
CA ALA A 77 10.38 -15.09 4.05
C ALA A 77 10.67 -16.58 3.79
N GLU A 78 9.93 -17.48 4.44
CA GLU A 78 10.08 -18.92 4.21
C GLU A 78 9.77 -19.31 2.76
N LYS A 79 8.69 -18.76 2.18
CA LYS A 79 8.34 -19.01 0.77
C LYS A 79 9.39 -18.50 -0.21
N LEU A 80 9.97 -17.32 0.06
CA LEU A 80 11.04 -16.75 -0.76
C LEU A 80 12.32 -17.59 -0.65
N ASN A 81 12.68 -18.05 0.55
CA ASN A 81 13.83 -18.94 0.75
C ASN A 81 13.68 -20.27 0.00
N ARG A 82 12.48 -20.86 0.01
CA ARG A 82 12.20 -22.11 -0.71
C ARG A 82 12.18 -21.92 -2.23
N SER A 83 11.78 -20.74 -2.73
CA SER A 83 11.63 -20.46 -4.15
C SER A 83 12.00 -19.01 -4.49
N PRO A 84 13.29 -18.71 -4.72
CA PRO A 84 13.81 -17.33 -4.81
C PRO A 84 13.23 -16.44 -5.93
N PHE A 85 12.50 -17.02 -6.89
CA PHE A 85 11.91 -16.30 -8.03
C PHE A 85 10.39 -16.49 -8.13
N THR A 86 9.75 -16.87 -7.02
CA THR A 86 8.31 -17.07 -7.02
C THR A 86 7.56 -15.74 -7.16
N ARG A 87 6.56 -15.72 -8.04
CA ARG A 87 5.59 -14.61 -8.17
C ARG A 87 4.40 -14.76 -7.21
N ARG A 88 4.40 -15.81 -6.38
CA ARG A 88 3.25 -16.22 -5.53
C ARG A 88 3.43 -15.83 -4.07
N VAL A 89 4.19 -14.78 -3.80
CA VAL A 89 4.30 -14.18 -2.47
C VAL A 89 3.49 -12.90 -2.45
N SER A 90 2.48 -12.86 -1.59
CA SER A 90 1.64 -11.70 -1.38
C SER A 90 1.33 -11.57 0.11
N ILE A 91 1.26 -10.33 0.59
CA ILE A 91 0.90 -10.00 1.96
C ILE A 91 -0.51 -9.39 1.90
N PRO A 92 -1.57 -10.15 2.22
CA PRO A 92 -2.93 -9.62 2.26
C PRO A 92 -3.08 -8.63 3.42
N ILE A 93 -3.35 -7.37 3.10
CA ILE A 93 -3.52 -6.29 4.09
C ILE A 93 -4.98 -6.14 4.52
N TRP A 94 -5.92 -6.36 3.60
CA TRP A 94 -7.34 -6.17 3.86
C TRP A 94 -7.95 -7.49 4.32
N PRO A 95 -8.36 -7.63 5.60
CA PRO A 95 -9.15 -8.77 6.00
C PRO A 95 -10.49 -8.71 5.27
N ARG A 96 -11.09 -9.87 4.98
CA ARG A 96 -12.53 -9.87 4.71
C ARG A 96 -13.20 -9.37 5.98
N CYS A 97 -13.81 -8.20 5.94
CA CYS A 97 -14.75 -7.80 6.98
C CYS A 97 -15.73 -8.97 7.15
N TRP A 98 -15.92 -9.38 8.40
CA TRP A 98 -16.54 -10.62 8.82
C TRP A 98 -17.81 -10.97 8.01
N GLY A 99 -17.90 -12.21 7.53
CA GLY A 99 -19.12 -12.73 6.87
C GLY A 99 -18.93 -13.62 5.64
N SER A 100 -17.72 -13.77 5.11
CA SER A 100 -17.47 -14.67 3.97
C SER A 100 -16.62 -15.88 4.39
N PRO A 101 -17.10 -17.12 4.19
CA PRO A 101 -16.33 -18.31 4.56
C PRO A 101 -15.00 -18.35 3.79
N PRO A 102 -13.93 -18.85 4.42
CA PRO A 102 -12.66 -19.04 3.74
C PRO A 102 -12.88 -20.03 2.58
N ARG A 103 -12.64 -19.59 1.35
CA ARG A 103 -12.44 -20.56 0.26
C ARG A 103 -11.16 -21.30 0.58
N LYS A 104 -11.25 -22.60 0.81
CA LYS A 104 -10.08 -23.49 0.90
C LYS A 104 -9.17 -23.16 -0.27
N ALA A 105 -7.98 -22.65 0.00
CA ALA A 105 -6.94 -22.54 -1.00
C ALA A 105 -6.59 -23.98 -1.39
N GLY A 106 -6.99 -24.38 -2.60
CA GLY A 106 -6.59 -25.66 -3.17
C GLY A 106 -5.08 -25.69 -3.30
N LEU A 107 -4.51 -26.81 -2.82
CA LEU A 107 -3.16 -27.28 -3.10
C LEU A 107 -2.89 -27.33 -4.61
#